data_AF-R5EEF4-F1
#
_entry.id   AF-R5EEF4-F1
#
_cell.length_a   1.000
_cell.length_b   1.000
_cell.length_c   1.000
_cell.angle_alpha   90.00
_cell.angle_beta   90.00
_cell.angle_gamma   90.00
#
_symmetry.space_group_name_H-M   'P 1'
#
loop_
_entity.id
_entity.type
_entity.pdbx_description
1 polymer ?
#
loop_
_entity_poly.entity_id
_entity_poly.type
_entity_poly.pdbx_seq_one_letter_code
_entity_poly.pdbx_strand_id
1 'polypeptide(L)'
;MASFKYNGVDALDLTFEKIANLSGEDLLRIIRPGAELLRERLIEKVRAIFTQRSGLLANSFKLKERVWEDGAGISVLPMGKHPKSSTGKRRGKRRSNGSYQGTNAEVAFILEYGSPRIGATHFMENTAEESEQEVYNAMDAELTQILRERGL
;
A
#
# COMPACT_ATOMS: atom_id res chain seq x y z
N MET A 1 -17.09 3.23 13.37
CA MET A 1 -15.64 2.98 13.37
C MET A 1 -15.32 2.38 12.02
N ALA A 2 -14.69 3.12 11.11
CA ALA A 2 -14.40 2.62 9.76
C ALA A 2 -13.06 1.88 9.81
N SER A 3 -13.08 0.55 9.66
CA SER A 3 -11.86 -0.25 9.48
C SER A 3 -11.53 -0.33 7.99
N PHE A 4 -10.39 0.24 7.61
CA PHE A 4 -9.77 0.05 6.30
C PHE A 4 -9.10 -1.33 6.29
N LYS A 5 -9.71 -2.30 5.59
CA LYS A 5 -9.08 -3.58 5.29
C LYS A 5 -8.43 -3.45 3.93
N TYR A 6 -7.11 -3.57 3.92
CA TYR A 6 -6.29 -3.60 2.73
C TYR A 6 -6.15 -5.05 2.29
N ASN A 7 -6.38 -5.32 1.00
CA ASN A 7 -6.08 -6.60 0.38
C ASN A 7 -4.56 -6.72 0.31
N GLY A 8 -3.97 -7.31 1.35
CA GLY A 8 -2.59 -7.78 1.27
C GLY A 8 -2.50 -8.88 0.21
N VAL A 9 -1.33 -8.99 -0.41
CA VAL A 9 -0.98 -10.12 -1.26
C VAL A 9 -1.07 -11.37 -0.40
N ASP A 10 -2.11 -12.17 -0.58
CA ASP A 10 -2.42 -13.33 0.24
C ASP A 10 -2.14 -14.59 -0.57
N ALA A 11 -1.35 -15.49 0.01
CA ALA A 11 -0.97 -16.83 -0.45
C ALA A 11 0.05 -16.97 -1.61
N LEU A 12 1.31 -17.23 -1.24
CA LEU A 12 2.18 -18.14 -1.99
C LEU A 12 1.81 -19.59 -1.59
N ASP A 13 1.52 -20.46 -2.56
CA ASP A 13 1.33 -21.90 -2.34
C ASP A 13 2.69 -22.58 -2.03
N LEU A 14 3.13 -22.48 -0.78
CA LEU A 14 4.32 -23.14 -0.28
C LEU A 14 3.96 -24.50 0.34
N THR A 15 4.70 -25.55 0.00
CA THR A 15 4.57 -26.86 0.69
C THR A 15 4.86 -26.70 2.19
N PHE A 16 4.05 -27.31 3.06
CA PHE A 16 4.12 -27.19 4.53
C PHE A 16 5.54 -27.30 5.13
N GLU A 17 6.39 -28.20 4.62
CA GLU A 17 7.78 -28.37 5.08
C GLU A 17 8.70 -27.17 4.77
N LYS A 18 8.41 -26.42 3.70
CA LYS A 18 9.17 -25.22 3.32
C LYS A 18 8.77 -24.02 4.17
N ILE A 19 7.49 -23.90 4.54
CA ILE A 19 6.99 -22.84 5.43
C ILE A 19 7.56 -23.02 6.85
N ALA A 20 7.57 -24.26 7.35
CA ALA A 20 8.01 -24.56 8.72
C ALA A 20 9.48 -24.18 9.02
N ASN A 21 10.31 -24.02 7.98
CA ASN A 21 11.73 -23.66 8.11
C ASN A 21 12.03 -22.18 7.84
N LEU A 22 11.04 -21.37 7.45
CA LEU A 22 11.23 -19.95 7.18
C LEU A 22 10.90 -19.13 8.42
N SER A 23 11.85 -18.29 8.85
CA SER A 23 11.63 -17.33 9.92
C SER A 23 10.72 -16.19 9.45
N GLY A 24 10.15 -15.42 10.38
CA GLY A 24 9.42 -14.20 10.04
C GLY A 24 10.26 -13.19 9.23
N GLU A 25 11.58 -13.17 9.42
CA GLU A 25 12.49 -12.34 8.64
C GLU A 25 12.65 -12.84 7.20
N ASP A 26 12.70 -14.16 6.99
CA ASP A 26 12.72 -14.73 5.65
C ASP A 26 11.41 -14.47 4.90
N LEU A 27 10.28 -14.55 5.60
CA LEU A 27 8.98 -14.20 5.02
C LEU A 27 8.92 -12.72 4.63
N LEU A 28 9.44 -11.81 5.46
CA LEU A 28 9.56 -10.41 5.07
C LEU A 28 10.48 -10.21 3.86
N ARG A 29 11.60 -10.94 3.81
CA ARG A 29 12.52 -10.90 2.67
C ARG A 29 11.82 -11.32 1.38
N ILE A 30 11.02 -12.40 1.40
CA ILE A 30 10.24 -12.87 0.25
C ILE A 30 9.18 -11.84 -0.19
N ILE A 31 8.46 -11.23 0.76
CA ILE A 31 7.34 -10.32 0.46
C ILE A 31 7.85 -8.94 0.00
N ARG A 32 9.02 -8.51 0.47
CA ARG A 32 9.52 -7.13 0.25
C ARG A 32 9.63 -6.73 -1.24
N PRO A 33 10.19 -7.54 -2.15
CA PRO A 33 10.26 -7.20 -3.57
C PRO A 33 8.87 -6.94 -4.19
N GLY A 34 7.89 -7.80 -3.90
CA GLY A 34 6.51 -7.62 -4.38
C GLY A 34 5.86 -6.36 -3.82
N ALA A 35 6.07 -6.08 -2.52
CA ALA A 35 5.55 -4.86 -1.88
C ALA A 35 6.20 -3.57 -2.42
N GLU A 36 7.50 -3.61 -2.74
CA GLU A 36 8.22 -2.50 -3.38
C GLU A 36 7.68 -2.22 -4.78
N LEU A 37 7.49 -3.27 -5.59
CA LEU A 37 6.91 -3.16 -6.93
C LEU A 37 5.50 -2.55 -6.86
N LEU A 38 4.64 -3.07 -6.00
CA LEU A 38 3.28 -2.53 -5.83
C LEU A 38 3.29 -1.06 -5.40
N ARG A 39 4.21 -0.67 -4.50
CA ARG A 39 4.41 0.72 -4.12
C ARG A 39 4.78 1.58 -5.32
N GLU A 40 5.69 1.13 -6.18
CA GLU A 40 6.09 1.86 -7.38
C GLU A 40 4.92 2.03 -8.35
N ARG A 41 4.17 0.96 -8.61
CA ARG A 41 2.97 0.98 -9.46
C ARG A 41 1.92 1.97 -8.94
N LEU A 42 1.68 1.99 -7.63
CA LEU A 42 0.77 2.97 -7.02
C LEU A 42 1.25 4.42 -7.18
N ILE A 43 2.56 4.65 -7.04
CA ILE A 43 3.16 5.97 -7.26
C ILE A 43 2.98 6.42 -8.71
N GLU A 44 3.22 5.52 -9.67
CA GLU A 44 3.03 5.76 -11.10
C GLU A 44 1.57 6.09 -11.41
N LYS A 45 0.62 5.27 -10.92
CA LYS A 45 -0.82 5.47 -11.13
C LYS A 45 -1.28 6.81 -10.56
N VAL A 46 -0.85 7.17 -9.36
CA VAL A 46 -1.19 8.48 -8.75
C VAL A 46 -0.65 9.64 -9.60
N ARG A 47 0.56 9.53 -10.13
CA ARG A 47 1.14 10.56 -11.01
C ARG A 47 0.43 10.65 -12.35
N ALA A 48 -0.04 9.53 -12.89
CA ALA A 48 -0.76 9.45 -14.16
C ALA A 48 -2.18 10.03 -14.07
N ILE A 49 -2.94 9.66 -13.02
CA ILE A 49 -4.32 10.11 -12.83
C ILE A 49 -4.36 11.57 -12.37
N PHE A 50 -3.51 11.93 -11.42
CA PHE A 50 -3.56 13.23 -10.77
C PHE A 50 -2.41 14.11 -11.28
N THR A 51 -2.57 14.65 -12.48
CA THR A 51 -1.52 15.46 -13.16
C THR A 51 -1.15 16.75 -12.41
N GLN A 52 -2.02 17.25 -11.52
CA GLN A 52 -1.76 18.45 -10.72
C GLN A 52 -1.56 18.11 -9.23
N ARG A 53 -0.43 18.54 -8.66
CA ARG A 53 -0.14 18.51 -7.20
C ARG A 53 -0.10 17.10 -6.56
N SER A 54 0.06 16.03 -7.36
CA SER A 54 0.09 14.64 -6.89
C SER A 54 1.36 14.23 -6.15
N GLY A 55 2.48 14.94 -6.33
CA GLY A 55 3.77 14.57 -5.73
C GLY A 55 3.71 14.35 -4.21
N LEU A 56 2.83 15.06 -3.52
CA LEU A 56 2.64 14.91 -2.07
C LEU A 56 1.99 13.58 -1.69
N LEU A 57 0.97 13.15 -2.44
CA LEU A 57 0.31 11.87 -2.22
C LEU A 57 1.17 10.72 -2.75
N ALA A 58 1.69 10.84 -3.97
CA ALA A 58 2.53 9.83 -4.58
C ALA A 58 3.74 9.50 -3.68
N ASN A 59 4.48 10.52 -3.22
CA ASN A 59 5.67 10.28 -2.39
C ASN A 59 5.33 9.87 -0.94
N SER A 60 4.05 9.77 -0.58
CA SER A 60 3.60 9.37 0.75
C SER A 60 3.40 7.87 0.94
N PHE A 61 3.38 7.09 -0.14
CA PHE A 61 3.29 5.63 -0.03
C PHE A 61 4.55 5.06 0.62
N LYS A 62 4.34 4.29 1.68
CA LYS A 62 5.39 3.64 2.47
C LYS A 62 5.04 2.18 2.71
N LEU A 63 6.09 1.40 2.93
CA LEU A 63 5.98 0.02 3.39
C LEU A 63 5.91 0.02 4.91
N LYS A 64 4.99 -0.76 5.45
CA LYS A 64 4.88 -1.02 6.88
C LYS A 64 4.93 -2.52 7.10
N GLU A 65 6.07 -2.97 7.62
CA GLU A 65 6.33 -4.37 7.92
C GLU A 65 5.72 -4.74 9.26
N ARG A 66 5.26 -5.99 9.36
CA ARG A 66 4.78 -6.56 10.61
C ARG A 66 5.09 -8.05 10.63
N VAL A 67 5.61 -8.50 11.76
CA VAL A 67 5.84 -9.92 12.07
C VAL A 67 4.88 -10.31 13.17
N TRP A 68 4.32 -11.51 13.07
CA TRP A 68 3.45 -12.16 14.04
C TRP A 68 4.06 -13.53 14.40
N GLU A 69 3.49 -14.20 15.37
CA GLU A 69 3.97 -15.53 15.82
C GLU A 69 4.01 -16.54 14.67
N ASP A 70 2.99 -16.54 13.81
CA ASP A 70 2.83 -17.50 12.71
C ASP A 70 3.06 -16.89 11.31
N GLY A 71 3.74 -15.74 11.19
CA GLY A 71 4.06 -15.21 9.86
C GLY A 71 4.53 -13.77 9.82
N ALA A 72 4.53 -13.18 8.62
CA ALA A 72 4.86 -11.79 8.40
C ALA A 72 4.03 -11.18 7.28
N GLY A 73 3.97 -9.85 7.21
CA GLY A 73 3.29 -9.13 6.15
C GLY A 73 3.79 -7.71 5.99
N ILE A 74 3.65 -7.16 4.78
CA ILE A 74 4.00 -5.78 4.46
C ILE A 74 2.78 -5.07 3.90
N SER A 75 2.34 -4.03 4.59
CA SER A 75 1.27 -3.15 4.09
C SER A 75 1.85 -2.00 3.29
N VAL A 76 1.32 -1.75 2.09
CA VAL A 76 1.67 -0.58 1.28
C VAL A 76 0.58 0.48 1.47
N LEU A 77 0.92 1.58 2.16
CA LEU A 77 -0.09 2.60 2.48
C LEU A 77 0.46 4.04 2.42
N PRO A 78 -0.38 5.01 2.05
CA PRO A 78 -0.04 6.43 2.11
C PRO A 78 0.01 6.89 3.56
N MET A 79 1.14 7.46 3.98
CA MET A 79 1.41 7.86 5.36
C MET A 79 1.61 9.37 5.50
N GLY A 80 1.46 9.86 6.73
CA GLY A 80 1.73 11.26 7.07
C GLY A 80 0.55 12.21 6.81
N LYS A 81 0.82 13.50 7.02
CA LYS A 81 -0.17 14.57 6.84
C LYS A 81 -0.18 15.07 5.41
N HIS A 82 -1.38 15.35 4.90
CA HIS A 82 -1.56 16.07 3.66
C HIS A 82 -1.52 17.58 3.95
N PRO A 83 -0.62 18.35 3.32
CA PRO A 83 -0.53 19.78 3.60
C PRO A 83 -1.82 20.49 3.17
N LYS A 84 -2.23 21.48 3.96
CA LYS A 84 -3.42 22.28 3.65
C LYS A 84 -3.15 23.09 2.38
N SER A 85 -4.06 23.01 1.41
CA SER A 85 -4.06 23.90 0.25
C SER A 85 -4.03 25.37 0.73
N SER A 86 -2.99 26.12 0.35
CA SER A 86 -2.82 27.54 0.69
C SER A 86 -3.85 28.44 -0.01
N THR A 87 -4.53 27.93 -1.03
CA THR A 87 -5.64 28.58 -1.73
C THR A 87 -6.94 28.39 -0.96
N GLY A 88 -7.19 29.29 0.00
CA GLY A 88 -8.50 29.38 0.64
C GLY A 88 -8.45 29.96 2.05
N LYS A 89 -8.10 31.24 2.17
CA LYS A 89 -8.45 32.02 3.37
C LYS A 89 -9.96 31.89 3.62
N ARG A 90 -10.35 31.08 4.60
CA ARG A 90 -11.45 31.40 5.51
C ARG A 90 -10.95 31.19 6.93
N ARG A 91 -10.44 32.30 7.51
CA ARG A 91 -10.31 32.51 8.96
C ARG A 91 -11.70 32.54 9.62
N GLY A 92 -12.49 31.50 9.42
CA GLY A 92 -13.70 31.25 10.18
C GLY A 92 -13.40 30.13 11.15
N LYS A 93 -13.40 30.41 12.46
CA LYS A 93 -13.56 29.39 13.50
C LYS A 93 -14.95 28.74 13.33
N ARG A 94 -15.16 27.96 12.28
CA ARG A 94 -16.22 26.96 12.26
C ARG A 94 -15.65 25.78 13.00
N ARG A 95 -16.16 25.53 14.21
CA ARG A 95 -15.99 24.25 14.90
C ARG A 95 -16.46 23.18 13.94
N SER A 96 -15.53 22.54 13.23
CA SER A 96 -15.85 21.42 12.37
C SER A 96 -16.17 20.26 13.30
N ASN A 97 -17.45 19.96 13.49
CA ASN A 97 -17.91 18.71 14.11
C ASN A 97 -17.70 17.52 13.16
N GLY A 98 -16.54 17.45 12.50
CA GLY A 98 -16.23 16.50 11.46
C GLY A 98 -14.76 16.07 11.54
N SER A 99 -14.56 14.75 11.50
CA SER A 99 -13.37 13.98 11.83
C SER A 99 -12.17 14.12 10.87
N TYR A 100 -12.18 15.05 9.92
CA TYR A 100 -11.12 15.16 8.89
C TYR A 100 -9.76 15.48 9.51
N GLN A 101 -8.87 14.49 9.51
CA GLN A 101 -7.53 14.57 10.11
C GLN A 101 -6.48 15.18 9.16
N GLY A 102 -6.81 15.36 7.88
CA GLY A 102 -5.90 15.86 6.86
C GLY A 102 -4.71 14.92 6.66
N THR A 103 -4.96 13.61 6.60
CA THR A 103 -3.91 12.60 6.34
C THR A 103 -3.87 12.23 4.86
N ASN A 104 -2.72 11.76 4.38
CA ASN A 104 -2.62 11.22 3.02
C ASN A 104 -3.51 9.97 2.84
N ALA A 105 -3.76 9.21 3.91
CA ALA A 105 -4.69 8.09 3.91
C ALA A 105 -6.15 8.53 3.64
N GLU A 106 -6.62 9.61 4.26
CA GLU A 106 -7.96 10.15 3.96
C GLU A 106 -8.06 10.67 2.53
N VAL A 107 -7.00 11.32 2.03
CA VAL A 107 -6.95 11.79 0.65
C VAL A 107 -7.00 10.61 -0.33
N ALA A 108 -6.18 9.57 -0.12
CA ALA A 108 -6.22 8.37 -0.94
C ALA A 108 -7.60 7.71 -0.90
N PHE A 109 -8.24 7.60 0.27
CA PHE A 109 -9.58 7.04 0.41
C PHE A 109 -10.63 7.82 -0.39
N ILE A 110 -10.59 9.16 -0.33
CA ILE A 110 -11.52 10.01 -1.09
C ILE A 110 -11.29 9.88 -2.59
N LEU A 111 -10.05 9.71 -3.03
CA LEU A 111 -9.76 9.48 -4.45
C LEU A 111 -10.21 8.08 -4.88
N GLU A 112 -10.01 7.09 -4.02
CA GLU A 112 -10.39 5.71 -4.27
C GLU A 112 -11.90 5.55 -4.47
N TYR A 113 -12.68 5.96 -3.46
CA TYR A 113 -14.14 5.71 -3.40
C TYR A 113 -14.97 6.95 -3.73
N GLY A 114 -14.32 8.08 -4.00
CA GLY A 114 -14.98 9.32 -4.32
C GLY A 114 -15.54 10.07 -3.11
N SER A 115 -16.22 11.15 -3.43
CA SER A 115 -17.03 11.98 -2.53
C SER A 115 -18.18 12.59 -3.33
N PRO A 116 -19.16 13.29 -2.72
CA PRO A 116 -20.22 13.95 -3.48
C PRO A 116 -19.76 14.95 -4.56
N ARG A 117 -18.48 15.33 -4.57
CA ARG A 117 -17.88 16.27 -5.53
C ARG A 117 -16.77 15.68 -6.39
N ILE A 118 -16.31 14.47 -6.10
CA ILE A 118 -15.17 13.82 -6.77
C ILE A 118 -15.60 12.39 -7.07
N GLY A 119 -15.57 11.98 -8.34
CA GLY A 119 -15.89 10.59 -8.70
C GLY A 119 -14.86 9.60 -8.14
N ALA A 120 -15.30 8.38 -7.86
CA ALA A 120 -14.42 7.28 -7.46
C ALA A 120 -13.47 6.91 -8.61
N THR A 121 -12.20 6.65 -8.30
CA THR A 121 -11.22 6.19 -9.29
C THR A 121 -10.84 4.73 -9.15
N HIS A 122 -11.06 4.13 -7.96
CA HIS A 122 -10.63 2.76 -7.64
C HIS A 122 -9.16 2.51 -8.02
N PHE A 123 -8.29 3.52 -7.83
CA PHE A 123 -6.95 3.47 -8.41
C PHE A 123 -6.08 2.46 -7.67
N MET A 124 -6.27 2.30 -6.36
CA MET A 124 -5.50 1.35 -5.56
C MET A 124 -5.92 -0.08 -5.87
N GLU A 125 -7.23 -0.35 -5.90
CA GLU A 125 -7.80 -1.65 -6.24
C GLU A 125 -7.38 -2.08 -7.64
N ASN A 126 -7.63 -1.23 -8.65
CA ASN A 126 -7.25 -1.52 -10.02
C ASN A 126 -5.72 -1.71 -10.17
N THR A 127 -4.90 -0.92 -9.49
CA THR A 127 -3.43 -1.08 -9.58
C THR A 127 -2.98 -2.41 -8.94
N ALA A 128 -3.59 -2.82 -7.84
CA ALA A 128 -3.28 -4.09 -7.20
C ALA A 128 -3.64 -5.27 -8.11
N GLU A 129 -4.84 -5.26 -8.69
CA GLU A 129 -5.29 -6.27 -9.66
C GLU A 129 -4.42 -6.30 -10.91
N GLU A 130 -4.15 -5.14 -11.52
CA GLU A 130 -3.31 -5.02 -12.72
C GLU A 130 -1.86 -5.49 -12.49
N SER A 131 -1.34 -5.35 -11.26
CA SER A 131 0.05 -5.68 -10.93
C SER A 131 0.21 -7.05 -10.26
N GLU A 132 -0.88 -7.78 -10.03
CA GLU A 132 -0.90 -8.99 -9.21
C GLU A 132 0.14 -10.02 -9.67
N GLN A 133 0.16 -10.33 -10.97
CA GLN A 133 1.11 -11.30 -11.52
C GLN A 133 2.57 -10.85 -11.39
N GLU A 134 2.86 -9.56 -11.58
CA GLU A 134 4.23 -9.03 -11.45
C GLU A 134 4.70 -9.08 -10.00
N VAL A 135 3.80 -8.79 -9.06
CA VAL A 135 4.06 -8.90 -7.62
C VAL A 135 4.37 -10.35 -7.24
N TYR A 136 3.56 -11.32 -7.69
CA TYR A 136 3.82 -12.74 -7.44
C TYR A 136 5.16 -13.19 -8.04
N ASN A 137 5.46 -12.79 -9.28
CA ASN A 137 6.73 -13.14 -9.92
C ASN A 137 7.94 -12.57 -9.15
N ALA A 138 7.83 -11.35 -8.62
CA ALA A 138 8.89 -10.74 -7.81
C ALA A 138 9.12 -11.50 -6.49
N MET A 139 8.04 -11.95 -5.85
CA MET A 139 8.10 -12.75 -4.63
C MET A 139 8.66 -14.15 -4.88
N ASP A 140 8.24 -14.81 -5.97
CA ASP A 140 8.67 -16.15 -6.33
C ASP A 140 10.16 -16.19 -6.73
N ALA A 141 10.66 -15.14 -7.37
CA ALA A 141 12.08 -14.98 -7.67
C ALA A 141 12.94 -14.97 -6.39
N GLU A 142 12.53 -14.20 -5.38
CA GLU A 142 13.25 -14.12 -4.10
C GLU A 142 13.12 -15.42 -3.29
N LEU A 143 11.94 -16.04 -3.30
CA LEU A 143 11.74 -17.36 -2.69
C LEU A 143 12.70 -18.39 -3.31
N THR A 144 12.77 -18.45 -4.64
CA THR A 144 13.68 -19.36 -5.36
C THR A 144 15.13 -19.10 -4.98
N GLN A 145 15.52 -17.85 -4.80
CA GLN A 145 16.86 -17.49 -4.35
C GLN A 145 17.13 -18.00 -2.92
N ILE A 146 16.22 -17.79 -1.98
CA ILE A 146 16.36 -18.25 -0.58
C ILE A 146 16.46 -19.77 -0.50
N LEU A 147 15.64 -20.49 -1.27
CA LEU A 147 15.71 -21.95 -1.32
C LEU A 147 17.08 -22.44 -1.81
N ARG A 148 17.60 -21.83 -2.89
CA ARG A 148 18.96 -22.12 -3.39
C ARG A 148 20.05 -21.81 -2.36
N GLU A 149 19.96 -20.67 -1.66
CA GLU A 149 20.90 -20.30 -0.60
C GLU A 149 20.93 -21.33 0.54
N ARG A 150 19.81 -22.03 0.77
CA ARG A 150 19.64 -23.06 1.82
C ARG A 150 19.87 -24.50 1.33
N GLY A 151 20.15 -24.70 0.05
CA GLY A 151 20.34 -26.03 -0.54
C GLY A 151 19.06 -26.88 -0.58
N LEU A 152 17.89 -26.22 -0.64
CA LEU A 152 16.55 -26.81 -0.78
C LEU A 152 16.03 -26.64 -2.21
#